data_AF-A0A4R0IBS8-F1
#
_entry.id   AF-A0A4R0IBS8-F1
#
_cell.length_a   1.000
_cell.length_b   1.000
_cell.length_c   1.000
_cell.angle_alpha   90.00
_cell.angle_beta   90.00
_cell.angle_gamma   90.00
#
_symmetry.space_group_name_H-M   'P 1'
#
loop_
_entity.id
_entity.type
_entity.pdbx_description
1 polymer ?
#
loop_
_entity_poly.entity_id
_entity_poly.type
_entity_poly.pdbx_seq_one_letter_code
_entity_poly.pdbx_strand_id
1 'polypeptide(L)'
;MIKWARYGGAVAAGVVSAALLGGGFAAAQPTGGASTSGATCSIKAGSVTAGGDHRLQTFGTDAAKIEDKIVAKDIYPDGQVRLSATMRFGATEVGGDAHTGPVIMGSSLYDTSYLTPAGGGTVSQKQVTRVGGGWDVYRSLDRSTVVTATTQRDTEYSLHTDGTLYRRNVVTKDGVTSRQVTGWQSGYSGVKAMTLISQTSTYDTFLMTTTSGKLYTARLPLAGGQVIPGVVKEVRGSTWQGFESLVAAPCGDGTLLLAIDKDSASGYLYHVGHANGTATTIASLGKAAGTFTDPTYFLWKNFTGQDLNGE
;
A
#
# COMPACT_ATOMS: atom_id res chain seq x y z
N MET A 1 11.39 36.12 -73.34
CA MET A 1 12.25 35.37 -72.37
C MET A 1 12.39 33.95 -72.89
N ILE A 2 13.64 33.54 -73.05
CA ILE A 2 14.08 32.35 -73.79
C ILE A 2 13.88 31.09 -72.96
N LYS A 3 13.48 30.01 -73.63
CA LYS A 3 13.32 28.63 -73.13
C LYS A 3 14.61 28.12 -72.44
N TRP A 4 14.50 27.09 -71.61
CA TRP A 4 14.94 25.71 -71.92
C TRP A 4 14.91 24.81 -70.66
N ALA A 5 14.22 23.67 -70.82
CA ALA A 5 14.30 22.34 -70.20
C ALA A 5 14.93 22.10 -68.81
N ARG A 6 14.28 21.23 -68.02
CA ARG A 6 14.89 20.05 -67.34
C ARG A 6 13.83 19.07 -66.76
N TYR A 7 13.92 17.83 -67.24
CA TYR A 7 13.92 16.52 -66.57
C TYR A 7 13.09 16.20 -65.31
N GLY A 8 12.55 14.96 -65.35
CA GLY A 8 12.38 14.04 -64.21
C GLY A 8 10.90 13.84 -63.85
N GLY A 9 10.33 12.65 -63.78
CA GLY A 9 10.87 11.29 -63.67
C GLY A 9 9.84 10.50 -62.89
N ALA A 10 9.40 9.36 -63.42
CA ALA A 10 8.37 8.51 -62.84
C ALA A 10 8.79 7.92 -61.49
N VAL A 11 7.87 7.88 -60.53
CA VAL A 11 8.02 7.13 -59.28
C VAL A 11 6.95 6.05 -59.22
N ALA A 12 7.41 4.81 -59.13
CA ALA A 12 6.63 3.60 -58.97
C ALA A 12 6.04 3.50 -57.55
N ALA A 13 4.84 2.94 -57.47
CA ALA A 13 4.14 2.65 -56.22
C ALA A 13 4.84 1.52 -55.46
N GLY A 14 5.35 1.83 -54.26
CA GLY A 14 5.83 0.87 -53.28
C GLY A 14 4.77 0.69 -52.18
N VAL A 15 4.32 -0.54 -52.00
CA VAL A 15 3.44 -0.98 -50.91
C VAL A 15 4.22 -0.88 -49.60
N VAL A 16 3.79 0.00 -48.69
CA VAL A 16 4.30 0.06 -47.32
C VAL A 16 3.36 -0.74 -46.43
N SER A 17 3.79 -1.94 -46.04
CA SER A 17 3.20 -2.71 -44.95
C SER A 17 3.52 -2.02 -43.63
N ALA A 18 2.55 -1.34 -43.03
CA ALA A 18 2.66 -0.80 -41.68
C ALA A 18 2.58 -1.95 -40.66
N ALA A 19 3.73 -2.41 -40.19
CA ALA A 19 3.82 -3.25 -39.00
C ALA A 19 3.47 -2.40 -37.77
N LEU A 20 2.28 -2.61 -37.22
CA LEU A 20 1.88 -2.10 -35.91
C LEU A 20 2.75 -2.79 -34.84
N LEU A 21 3.79 -2.10 -34.38
CA LEU A 21 4.49 -2.43 -33.14
C LEU A 21 3.56 -2.08 -31.97
N GLY A 22 2.70 -3.03 -31.60
CA GLY A 22 1.99 -3.01 -30.33
C GLY A 22 2.98 -3.19 -29.19
N GLY A 23 3.47 -2.08 -28.64
CA GLY A 23 4.23 -2.05 -27.38
C GLY A 23 3.31 -2.33 -26.20
N GLY A 24 2.94 -3.60 -26.01
CA GLY A 24 2.35 -4.07 -24.77
C GLY A 24 3.44 -4.09 -23.69
N PHE A 25 3.25 -3.33 -22.61
CA PHE A 25 4.01 -3.53 -21.37
C PHE A 25 3.61 -4.90 -20.80
N ALA A 26 4.31 -5.95 -21.23
CA ALA A 26 4.19 -7.25 -20.61
C ALA A 26 4.78 -7.16 -19.20
N ALA A 27 3.93 -7.07 -18.18
CA ALA A 27 4.33 -7.39 -16.82
C ALA A 27 4.87 -8.84 -16.84
N ALA A 28 6.14 -9.00 -16.50
CA ALA A 28 6.79 -10.32 -16.48
C ALA A 28 6.08 -11.21 -15.45
N GLN A 29 5.52 -12.34 -15.90
CA GLN A 29 5.10 -13.41 -15.00
C GLN A 29 6.32 -13.90 -14.21
N PRO A 30 6.22 -14.05 -12.87
CA PRO A 30 7.32 -14.59 -12.09
C PRO A 30 7.55 -16.06 -12.47
N THR A 31 8.80 -16.40 -12.78
CA THR A 31 9.24 -17.79 -12.91
C THR A 31 9.13 -18.46 -11.54
N GLY A 32 8.17 -19.36 -11.40
CA GLY A 32 7.83 -20.02 -10.14
C GLY A 32 8.93 -20.95 -9.64
N GLY A 33 9.44 -20.65 -8.45
CA GLY A 33 9.96 -21.65 -7.53
C GLY A 33 9.02 -21.70 -6.33
N ALA A 34 8.20 -22.74 -6.23
CA ALA A 34 7.35 -22.94 -5.07
C ALA A 34 8.24 -23.34 -3.88
N SER A 35 8.44 -22.41 -2.95
CA SER A 35 8.89 -22.77 -1.60
C SER A 35 7.67 -22.85 -0.70
N THR A 36 7.36 -24.05 -0.22
CA THR A 36 6.37 -24.28 0.83
C THR A 36 6.90 -23.71 2.16
N SER A 37 6.58 -22.44 2.43
CA SER A 37 6.63 -21.91 3.79
C SER A 37 5.55 -22.63 4.61
N GLY A 38 5.94 -23.29 5.71
CA GLY A 38 5.05 -24.08 6.56
C GLY A 38 4.06 -23.26 7.41
N ALA A 39 3.98 -21.95 7.23
CA ALA A 39 3.05 -21.09 7.95
C ALA A 39 1.76 -20.88 7.14
N THR A 40 0.62 -21.33 7.69
CA THR A 40 -0.71 -21.00 7.16
C THR A 40 -1.09 -19.60 7.63
N CYS A 41 -0.87 -18.60 6.79
CA CYS A 41 -1.21 -17.20 7.06
C CYS A 41 -2.29 -16.72 6.09
N SER A 42 -2.92 -15.59 6.43
CA SER A 42 -3.83 -14.91 5.52
C SER A 42 -3.62 -13.40 5.57
N ILE A 43 -3.87 -12.73 4.45
CA ILE A 43 -3.87 -11.27 4.38
C ILE A 43 -5.30 -10.77 4.21
N LYS A 44 -5.68 -9.82 5.07
CA LYS A 44 -6.97 -9.13 4.99
C LYS A 44 -6.76 -7.79 4.28
N ALA A 45 -6.80 -7.82 2.95
CA ALA A 45 -6.69 -6.63 2.13
C ALA A 45 -7.98 -5.83 2.21
N GLY A 46 -7.88 -4.61 2.68
CA GLY A 46 -8.96 -3.63 2.67
C GLY A 46 -8.85 -2.72 1.47
N SER A 47 -10.00 -2.22 1.03
CA SER A 47 -10.06 -1.16 0.03
C SER A 47 -11.20 -0.19 0.32
N VAL A 48 -11.04 1.02 -0.20
CA VAL A 48 -12.17 1.95 -0.36
C VAL A 48 -12.63 1.86 -1.79
N THR A 49 -13.89 1.49 -2.03
CA THR A 49 -14.46 1.41 -3.39
C THR A 49 -14.65 2.81 -3.99
N ALA A 50 -14.90 2.89 -5.29
CA ALA A 50 -15.24 4.17 -5.93
C ALA A 50 -16.49 4.84 -5.32
N GLY A 51 -17.44 4.05 -4.82
CA GLY A 51 -18.63 4.51 -4.09
C GLY A 51 -18.40 4.78 -2.60
N GLY A 52 -17.15 4.78 -2.12
CA GLY A 52 -16.84 5.10 -0.73
C GLY A 52 -17.17 3.99 0.28
N ASP A 53 -17.40 2.76 -0.18
CA ASP A 53 -17.56 1.60 0.69
C ASP A 53 -16.21 1.12 1.24
N HIS A 54 -16.23 0.53 2.42
CA HIS A 54 -15.14 -0.30 2.91
C HIS A 54 -15.37 -1.76 2.52
N ARG A 55 -14.43 -2.31 1.75
CA ARG A 55 -14.42 -3.72 1.34
C ARG A 55 -13.32 -4.48 2.08
N LEU A 56 -13.56 -5.77 2.31
CA LEU A 56 -12.59 -6.74 2.78
C LEU A 56 -12.44 -7.84 1.73
N GLN A 57 -11.20 -8.13 1.36
CA GLN A 57 -10.81 -9.33 0.64
C GLN A 57 -9.75 -10.07 1.44
N THR A 58 -10.00 -11.34 1.75
CA THR A 58 -9.05 -12.18 2.48
C THR A 58 -8.43 -13.20 1.54
N PHE A 59 -7.11 -13.33 1.57
CA PHE A 59 -6.37 -14.30 0.75
C PHE A 59 -5.47 -15.19 1.59
N GLY A 60 -5.39 -16.47 1.22
CA GLY A 60 -4.48 -17.45 1.81
C GLY A 60 -3.12 -17.50 1.11
N THR A 61 -2.22 -18.32 1.62
CA THR A 61 -0.88 -18.55 1.02
C THR A 61 -0.91 -19.35 -0.28
N ASP A 62 -2.05 -19.93 -0.64
CA ASP A 62 -2.34 -20.58 -1.93
C ASP A 62 -2.86 -19.59 -2.99
N ALA A 63 -2.87 -18.29 -2.66
CA ALA A 63 -3.45 -17.21 -3.46
C ALA A 63 -4.96 -17.32 -3.75
N ALA A 64 -5.64 -18.27 -3.10
CA ALA A 64 -7.09 -18.37 -3.14
C ALA A 64 -7.73 -17.21 -2.36
N LYS A 65 -8.86 -16.73 -2.87
CA LYS A 65 -9.69 -15.75 -2.16
C LYS A 65 -10.59 -16.51 -1.19
N ILE A 66 -10.35 -16.29 0.10
CA ILE A 66 -11.09 -16.90 1.22
C ILE A 66 -12.39 -16.14 1.47
N GLU A 67 -12.34 -14.81 1.39
CA GLU A 67 -13.48 -13.94 1.69
C GLU A 67 -13.47 -12.71 0.79
N ASP A 68 -14.67 -12.22 0.44
CA ASP A 68 -14.87 -10.99 -0.31
C ASP A 68 -16.22 -10.38 0.07
N LYS A 69 -16.20 -9.23 0.74
CA LYS A 69 -17.45 -8.58 1.18
C LYS A 69 -17.30 -7.08 1.35
N ILE A 70 -18.43 -6.39 1.27
CA ILE A 70 -18.55 -5.01 1.75
C ILE A 70 -18.77 -5.07 3.26
N VAL A 71 -17.79 -4.56 4.02
CA VAL A 71 -17.85 -4.48 5.49
C VAL A 71 -18.78 -3.37 5.91
N ALA A 72 -18.69 -2.23 5.24
CA ALA A 72 -19.46 -1.04 5.55
C ALA A 72 -19.74 -0.24 4.28
N LYS A 73 -21.00 0.12 4.08
CA LYS A 73 -21.46 0.89 2.91
C LYS A 73 -21.39 2.39 3.15
N ASP A 74 -21.11 3.15 2.10
CA ASP A 74 -21.20 4.62 2.06
C ASP A 74 -20.47 5.31 3.25
N ILE A 75 -19.28 4.79 3.59
CA ILE A 75 -18.47 5.36 4.68
C ILE A 75 -17.88 6.71 4.26
N TYR A 76 -17.56 6.86 2.98
CA TYR A 76 -17.05 8.12 2.45
C TYR A 76 -17.88 8.59 1.28
N PRO A 77 -17.83 9.89 0.94
CA PRO A 77 -18.39 10.34 -0.32
C PRO A 77 -17.62 9.73 -1.50
N ASP A 78 -18.36 9.42 -2.56
CA ASP A 78 -17.85 8.82 -3.79
C ASP A 78 -16.63 9.54 -4.34
N GLY A 79 -15.60 8.76 -4.70
CA GLY A 79 -14.38 9.24 -5.34
C GLY A 79 -13.49 10.18 -4.50
N GLN A 80 -13.83 10.46 -3.23
CA GLN A 80 -13.06 11.44 -2.43
C GLN A 80 -11.82 10.84 -1.76
N VAL A 81 -11.84 9.55 -1.42
CA VAL A 81 -10.70 8.91 -0.74
C VAL A 81 -9.53 8.71 -1.69
N ARG A 82 -8.39 9.29 -1.33
CA ARG A 82 -7.14 9.17 -2.07
C ARG A 82 -6.19 8.15 -1.44
N LEU A 83 -6.05 8.20 -0.12
CA LEU A 83 -5.14 7.35 0.64
C LEU A 83 -5.81 6.90 1.93
N SER A 84 -5.49 5.69 2.38
CA SER A 84 -5.86 5.19 3.70
C SER A 84 -4.68 4.43 4.28
N ALA A 85 -4.44 4.58 5.59
CA ALA A 85 -3.51 3.71 6.28
C ALA A 85 -4.19 2.39 6.67
N THR A 86 -3.42 1.51 7.32
CA THR A 86 -3.97 0.37 8.05
C THR A 86 -5.22 0.75 8.86
N MET A 87 -6.32 0.05 8.61
CA MET A 87 -7.58 0.20 9.33
C MET A 87 -7.63 -0.89 10.40
N ARG A 88 -7.72 -0.48 11.66
CA ARG A 88 -7.81 -1.41 12.78
C ARG A 88 -9.26 -1.78 13.05
N PHE A 89 -9.50 -3.02 13.45
CA PHE A 89 -10.85 -3.47 13.78
C PHE A 89 -10.88 -4.50 14.91
N GLY A 90 -12.02 -4.71 15.54
CA GLY A 90 -12.21 -5.81 16.48
C GLY A 90 -13.48 -5.68 17.30
N ALA A 91 -13.77 -6.72 18.08
CA ALA A 91 -15.00 -6.84 18.82
C ALA A 91 -15.19 -5.69 19.83
N THR A 92 -16.44 -5.23 19.97
CA THR A 92 -16.82 -4.25 21.00
C THR A 92 -17.51 -4.94 22.18
N GLU A 93 -17.52 -4.28 23.35
CA GLU A 93 -18.23 -4.77 24.54
C GLU A 93 -19.75 -4.88 24.32
N VAL A 94 -20.31 -4.05 23.43
CA VAL A 94 -21.75 -4.01 23.11
C VAL A 94 -22.12 -4.90 21.93
N GLY A 95 -21.18 -5.73 21.46
CA GLY A 95 -21.35 -6.60 20.30
C GLY A 95 -21.00 -5.93 18.96
N GLY A 96 -20.70 -6.74 17.96
CA GLY A 96 -20.22 -6.26 16.66
C GLY A 96 -18.74 -5.83 16.68
N ASP A 97 -18.32 -5.17 15.62
CA ASP A 97 -16.93 -4.79 15.37
C ASP A 97 -16.78 -3.26 15.30
N ALA A 98 -15.84 -2.70 16.06
CA ALA A 98 -15.37 -1.34 15.91
C ALA A 98 -14.28 -1.27 14.85
N HIS A 99 -14.24 -0.18 14.10
CA HIS A 99 -13.27 0.07 13.04
C HIS A 99 -12.67 1.46 13.24
N THR A 100 -11.36 1.62 13.06
CA THR A 100 -10.71 2.92 13.17
C THR A 100 -9.43 3.03 12.34
N GLY A 101 -9.19 4.20 11.76
CA GLY A 101 -7.98 4.47 11.00
C GLY A 101 -8.03 5.82 10.30
N PRO A 102 -6.87 6.33 9.86
CA PRO A 102 -6.78 7.59 9.15
C PRO A 102 -7.04 7.43 7.64
N VAL A 103 -7.64 8.46 7.06
CA VAL A 103 -7.94 8.54 5.62
C VAL A 103 -7.69 9.95 5.12
N ILE A 104 -7.13 10.08 3.92
CA ILE A 104 -7.00 11.35 3.22
C ILE A 104 -8.11 11.43 2.18
N MET A 105 -8.97 12.43 2.35
CA MET A 105 -10.02 12.78 1.41
C MET A 105 -9.75 14.17 0.83
N GLY A 106 -9.64 14.26 -0.49
CA GLY A 106 -9.20 15.48 -1.16
C GLY A 106 -7.83 15.96 -0.65
N SER A 107 -7.81 17.14 -0.02
CA SER A 107 -6.59 17.75 0.57
C SER A 107 -6.53 17.69 2.10
N SER A 108 -7.41 16.91 2.74
CA SER A 108 -7.51 16.88 4.20
C SER A 108 -7.37 15.47 4.77
N LEU A 109 -6.74 15.37 5.93
CA LEU A 109 -6.66 14.16 6.73
C LEU A 109 -7.84 14.09 7.70
N TYR A 110 -8.42 12.91 7.81
CA TYR A 110 -9.51 12.59 8.72
C TYR A 110 -9.14 11.35 9.55
N ASP A 111 -9.59 11.32 10.80
CA ASP A 111 -9.72 10.09 11.55
C ASP A 111 -11.13 9.55 11.35
N THR A 112 -11.22 8.26 11.00
CA THR A 112 -12.48 7.55 10.89
C THR A 112 -12.64 6.59 12.05
N SER A 113 -13.86 6.52 12.57
CA SER A 113 -14.33 5.39 13.37
C SER A 113 -15.79 5.08 13.07
N TYR A 114 -16.15 3.80 13.17
CA TYR A 114 -17.54 3.36 13.04
C TYR A 114 -17.71 1.94 13.58
N LEU A 115 -18.96 1.55 13.81
CA LEU A 115 -19.34 0.20 14.22
C LEU A 115 -20.08 -0.52 13.10
N THR A 116 -19.94 -1.85 13.06
CA THR A 116 -20.79 -2.74 12.26
C THR A 116 -21.22 -3.95 13.11
N PRO A 117 -22.25 -4.70 12.70
CA PRO A 117 -22.43 -6.07 13.16
C PRO A 117 -21.15 -6.90 12.95
N ALA A 118 -21.03 -8.01 13.69
CA ALA A 118 -19.88 -8.90 13.56
C ALA A 118 -19.80 -9.43 12.13
N GLY A 119 -18.66 -9.19 11.47
CA GLY A 119 -18.49 -9.56 10.07
C GLY A 119 -19.08 -8.59 9.04
N GLY A 120 -19.48 -7.38 9.45
CA GLY A 120 -19.92 -6.30 8.55
C GLY A 120 -21.44 -6.12 8.48
N GLY A 121 -21.89 -5.06 7.82
CA GLY A 121 -23.31 -4.75 7.63
C GLY A 121 -23.63 -3.26 7.77
N THR A 122 -24.84 -2.96 8.25
CA THR A 122 -25.29 -1.58 8.45
C THR A 122 -24.43 -0.88 9.49
N VAL A 123 -23.90 0.27 9.09
CA VAL A 123 -22.99 1.07 9.90
C VAL A 123 -23.76 1.82 10.98
N SER A 124 -23.19 1.88 12.17
CA SER A 124 -23.66 2.75 13.25
C SER A 124 -22.50 3.52 13.88
N GLN A 125 -22.82 4.58 14.63
CA GLN A 125 -21.83 5.43 15.32
C GLN A 125 -20.67 5.92 14.41
N LYS A 126 -20.96 6.17 13.14
CA LYS A 126 -19.99 6.69 12.18
C LYS A 126 -19.50 8.07 12.60
N GLN A 127 -18.19 8.22 12.73
CA GLN A 127 -17.48 9.46 12.98
C GLN A 127 -16.37 9.60 11.94
N VAL A 128 -16.35 10.73 11.24
CA VAL A 128 -15.30 11.08 10.28
C VAL A 128 -14.81 12.47 10.65
N THR A 129 -13.82 12.52 11.54
CA THR A 129 -13.36 13.74 12.19
C THR A 129 -12.21 14.33 11.41
N ARG A 130 -12.39 15.55 10.90
CA ARG A 130 -11.32 16.27 10.21
C ARG A 130 -10.22 16.64 11.18
N VAL A 131 -8.96 16.37 10.80
CA VAL A 131 -7.81 16.78 11.61
C VAL A 131 -7.03 17.94 11.01
N GLY A 132 -6.90 18.01 9.68
CA GLY A 132 -6.21 19.15 9.07
C GLY A 132 -6.19 19.12 7.55
N GLY A 133 -5.83 20.25 6.94
CA GLY A 133 -5.62 20.39 5.50
C GLY A 133 -4.14 20.26 5.10
N GLY A 134 -3.84 20.40 3.80
CA GLY A 134 -2.48 20.34 3.25
C GLY A 134 -1.96 18.92 3.05
N TRP A 135 -2.85 17.94 2.89
CA TRP A 135 -2.51 16.53 2.73
C TRP A 135 -2.55 16.04 1.27
N ASP A 136 -2.92 16.90 0.32
CA ASP A 136 -2.93 16.61 -1.12
C ASP A 136 -1.55 16.35 -1.72
N VAL A 137 -0.50 16.80 -1.03
CA VAL A 137 0.92 16.66 -1.38
C VAL A 137 1.55 15.33 -0.96
N TYR A 138 0.78 14.43 -0.34
CA TYR A 138 1.25 13.10 0.01
C TYR A 138 0.70 12.05 -0.98
N ARG A 139 1.52 11.04 -1.26
CA ARG A 139 1.20 9.92 -2.16
C ARG A 139 1.16 8.56 -1.48
N SER A 140 1.54 8.49 -0.21
CA SER A 140 1.42 7.29 0.60
C SER A 140 1.14 7.68 2.04
N LEU A 141 0.38 6.85 2.74
CA LEU A 141 0.03 6.99 4.15
C LEU A 141 0.03 5.60 4.76
N ASP A 142 0.71 5.43 5.90
CA ASP A 142 0.59 4.22 6.72
C ASP A 142 0.66 4.58 8.20
N ARG A 143 0.21 3.68 9.06
CA ARG A 143 0.19 3.89 10.52
C ARG A 143 0.78 2.69 11.21
N SER A 144 1.84 2.95 11.97
CA SER A 144 2.38 2.01 12.93
C SER A 144 1.66 2.14 14.27
N THR A 145 1.15 1.04 14.79
CA THR A 145 0.56 0.98 16.12
C THR A 145 1.19 -0.16 16.89
N VAL A 146 1.81 0.16 18.02
CA VAL A 146 2.42 -0.81 18.94
C VAL A 146 1.73 -0.66 20.30
N VAL A 147 1.13 -1.74 20.78
CA VAL A 147 0.48 -1.80 22.09
C VAL A 147 1.07 -2.95 22.89
N THR A 148 1.74 -2.62 23.98
CA THR A 148 2.26 -3.56 24.98
C THR A 148 1.66 -3.22 26.35
N ALA A 149 1.95 -4.03 27.37
CA ALA A 149 1.54 -3.75 28.74
C ALA A 149 2.03 -2.38 29.28
N THR A 150 3.10 -1.83 28.70
CA THR A 150 3.76 -0.60 29.18
C THR A 150 3.87 0.50 28.13
N THR A 151 3.44 0.26 26.90
CA THR A 151 3.62 1.20 25.78
C THR A 151 2.43 1.16 24.86
N GLN A 152 1.83 2.32 24.59
CA GLN A 152 0.94 2.52 23.47
C GLN A 152 1.55 3.60 22.57
N ARG A 153 1.87 3.23 21.34
CA ARG A 153 2.41 4.13 20.33
C ARG A 153 1.55 4.10 19.08
N ASP A 154 1.21 5.28 18.60
CA ASP A 154 0.69 5.50 17.26
C ASP A 154 1.60 6.46 16.49
N THR A 155 2.12 5.99 15.37
CA THR A 155 3.03 6.72 14.51
C THR A 155 2.52 6.66 13.07
N GLU A 156 2.22 7.81 12.50
CA GLU A 156 1.82 7.94 11.10
C GLU A 156 3.03 8.29 10.24
N TYR A 157 3.12 7.61 9.10
CA TYR A 157 4.12 7.85 8.09
C TYR A 157 3.44 8.31 6.80
N SER A 158 3.97 9.37 6.20
CA SER A 158 3.45 9.84 4.92
C SER A 158 4.59 10.22 3.97
N LEU A 159 4.53 9.69 2.76
CA LEU A 159 5.49 10.00 1.71
C LEU A 159 5.00 11.21 0.92
N HIS A 160 5.73 12.30 1.01
CA HIS A 160 5.47 13.52 0.25
C HIS A 160 5.88 13.32 -1.22
N THR A 161 5.25 14.06 -2.14
CA THR A 161 5.48 13.94 -3.59
C THR A 161 6.90 14.29 -4.02
N ASP A 162 7.61 15.12 -3.26
CA ASP A 162 9.03 15.45 -3.46
C ASP A 162 10.00 14.31 -3.07
N GLY A 163 9.52 13.24 -2.42
CA GLY A 163 10.34 12.16 -1.91
C GLY A 163 10.80 12.32 -0.46
N THR A 164 10.21 13.23 0.31
CA THR A 164 10.43 13.34 1.75
C THR A 164 9.43 12.46 2.50
N LEU A 165 9.93 11.48 3.25
CA LEU A 165 9.12 10.67 4.16
C LEU A 165 9.03 11.38 5.51
N TYR A 166 7.82 11.64 5.97
CA TYR A 166 7.56 12.24 7.28
C TYR A 166 7.07 11.19 8.28
N ARG A 167 7.56 11.29 9.51
CA ARG A 167 7.07 10.58 10.69
C ARG A 167 6.33 11.54 11.61
N ARG A 168 5.13 11.16 12.03
CA ARG A 168 4.32 11.94 12.96
C ARG A 168 3.81 11.09 14.11
N ASN A 169 3.91 11.61 15.32
CA ASN A 169 3.21 11.01 16.45
C ASN A 169 1.75 11.48 16.42
N VAL A 170 0.84 10.54 16.64
CA VAL A 170 -0.58 10.85 16.86
C VAL A 170 -0.75 11.19 18.33
N VAL A 171 -1.09 12.45 18.62
CA VAL A 171 -1.22 12.95 19.99
C VAL A 171 -2.63 13.50 20.16
N THR A 172 -3.34 12.98 21.16
CA THR A 172 -4.65 13.51 21.55
C THR A 172 -4.50 14.29 22.84
N LYS A 173 -4.88 15.56 22.81
CA LYS A 173 -4.88 16.44 23.99
C LYS A 173 -6.22 17.15 24.05
N ASP A 174 -6.88 17.12 25.22
CA ASP A 174 -8.17 17.77 25.45
C ASP A 174 -9.25 17.38 24.41
N GLY A 175 -9.24 16.11 23.98
CA GLY A 175 -10.15 15.58 22.96
C GLY A 175 -9.80 15.96 21.52
N VAL A 176 -8.71 16.71 21.29
CA VAL A 176 -8.25 17.11 19.96
C VAL A 176 -7.06 16.26 19.53
N THR A 177 -7.23 15.50 18.46
CA THR A 177 -6.16 14.73 17.82
C THR A 177 -5.32 15.62 16.93
N SER A 178 -4.00 15.56 17.08
CA SER A 178 -3.03 16.29 16.26
C SER A 178 -1.92 15.37 15.75
N ARG A 179 -1.32 15.76 14.63
CA ARG A 179 -0.21 15.05 13.99
C ARG A 179 1.08 15.83 14.22
N GLN A 180 1.85 15.45 15.21
CA GLN A 180 3.09 16.13 15.56
C GLN A 180 4.25 15.56 14.74
N VAL A 181 4.88 16.38 13.89
CA VAL A 181 6.06 15.94 13.13
C VAL A 181 7.21 15.67 14.10
N THR A 182 7.67 14.41 14.11
CA THR A 182 8.76 13.95 14.98
C THR A 182 9.97 13.47 14.21
N GLY A 183 9.88 13.36 12.89
CA GLY A 183 11.00 12.96 12.05
C GLY A 183 10.71 13.16 10.57
N TRP A 184 11.77 13.29 9.78
CA TRP A 184 11.72 13.24 8.33
C TRP A 184 13.00 12.64 7.74
N GLN A 185 12.90 12.10 6.53
CA GLN A 185 14.03 11.61 5.75
C GLN A 185 13.74 11.81 4.25
N SER A 186 14.69 12.43 3.54
CA SER A 186 14.61 12.62 2.09
C SER A 186 15.24 11.45 1.34
N GLY A 187 15.14 11.45 -0.01
CA GLY A 187 15.74 10.44 -0.87
C GLY A 187 14.77 9.38 -1.40
N TYR A 188 13.47 9.53 -1.15
CA TYR A 188 12.43 8.60 -1.61
C TYR A 188 11.68 9.08 -2.85
N SER A 189 12.26 9.99 -3.64
CA SER A 189 11.60 10.58 -4.81
C SER A 189 11.20 9.53 -5.85
N GLY A 190 12.00 8.47 -6.00
CA GLY A 190 11.73 7.33 -6.88
C GLY A 190 10.76 6.28 -6.34
N VAL A 191 10.29 6.39 -5.09
CA VAL A 191 9.35 5.41 -4.50
C VAL A 191 7.97 5.54 -5.13
N LYS A 192 7.45 4.41 -5.62
CA LYS A 192 6.14 4.28 -6.28
C LYS A 192 5.07 3.79 -5.31
N ALA A 193 5.34 2.72 -4.56
CA ALA A 193 4.47 2.21 -3.51
C ALA A 193 5.26 1.87 -2.25
N MET A 194 4.61 1.92 -1.08
CA MET A 194 5.20 1.71 0.23
C MET A 194 4.19 1.00 1.14
N THR A 195 4.64 0.03 1.94
CA THR A 195 3.83 -0.60 2.99
C THR A 195 4.70 -0.96 4.19
N LEU A 196 4.14 -0.86 5.39
CA LEU A 196 4.81 -1.26 6.62
C LEU A 196 4.95 -2.79 6.68
N ILE A 197 6.14 -3.28 7.06
CA ILE A 197 6.41 -4.73 7.20
C ILE A 197 6.98 -5.12 8.56
N SER A 198 7.48 -4.18 9.37
CA SER A 198 7.91 -4.44 10.76
C SER A 198 7.53 -3.28 11.66
N GLN A 199 7.05 -3.61 12.87
CA GLN A 199 6.60 -2.68 13.89
C GLN A 199 7.22 -3.06 15.22
N THR A 200 8.14 -2.24 15.73
CA THR A 200 8.78 -2.50 17.02
C THR A 200 8.74 -1.27 17.90
N SER A 201 9.07 -1.41 19.18
CA SER A 201 9.18 -0.29 20.12
C SER A 201 10.30 0.72 19.78
N THR A 202 11.24 0.36 18.89
CA THR A 202 12.45 1.18 18.63
C THR A 202 12.65 1.56 17.17
N TYR A 203 11.98 0.88 16.24
CA TYR A 203 12.01 1.19 14.81
C TYR A 203 10.75 0.64 14.12
N ASP A 204 10.48 1.18 12.94
CA ASP A 204 9.50 0.67 11.98
C ASP A 204 10.22 0.42 10.65
N THR A 205 9.80 -0.61 9.91
CA THR A 205 10.40 -0.94 8.61
C THR A 205 9.35 -0.97 7.53
N PHE A 206 9.67 -0.31 6.41
CA PHE A 206 8.85 -0.30 5.20
C PHE A 206 9.46 -1.15 4.10
N LEU A 207 8.60 -1.77 3.29
CA LEU A 207 8.94 -2.30 1.98
C LEU A 207 8.45 -1.32 0.90
N MET A 208 9.28 -1.05 -0.10
CA MET A 208 9.03 -0.02 -1.10
C MET A 208 9.39 -0.48 -2.52
N THR A 209 8.49 -0.25 -3.48
CA THR A 209 8.82 -0.34 -4.90
C THR A 209 9.27 1.00 -5.45
N THR A 210 10.14 0.98 -6.45
CA THR A 210 10.54 2.19 -7.18
C THR A 210 9.96 2.24 -8.58
N THR A 211 9.91 3.43 -9.17
CA THR A 211 9.55 3.63 -10.59
C THR A 211 10.52 2.94 -11.54
N SER A 212 11.76 2.72 -11.13
CA SER A 212 12.77 1.94 -11.86
C SER A 212 12.64 0.41 -11.67
N GLY A 213 11.65 -0.05 -10.90
CA GLY A 213 11.32 -1.46 -10.73
C GLY A 213 12.12 -2.20 -9.68
N LYS A 214 12.78 -1.48 -8.78
CA LYS A 214 13.49 -2.07 -7.65
C LYS A 214 12.58 -2.25 -6.46
N LEU A 215 13.01 -3.12 -5.54
CA LEU A 215 12.40 -3.35 -4.23
C LEU A 215 13.43 -3.05 -3.15
N TYR A 216 13.07 -2.21 -2.18
CA TYR A 216 13.91 -1.82 -1.05
C TYR A 216 13.19 -2.01 0.27
N THR A 217 13.96 -2.19 1.36
CA THR A 217 13.48 -1.88 2.70
C THR A 217 14.03 -0.55 3.19
N ALA A 218 13.26 0.13 4.04
CA ALA A 218 13.72 1.28 4.82
C ALA A 218 13.38 1.07 6.29
N ARG A 219 14.41 0.83 7.10
CA ARG A 219 14.29 0.76 8.56
C ARG A 219 14.48 2.14 9.16
N LEU A 220 13.49 2.58 9.92
CA LEU A 220 13.38 3.93 10.44
C LEU A 220 13.42 3.89 11.97
N PRO A 221 14.57 4.15 12.60
CA PRO A 221 14.67 4.27 14.04
C PRO A 221 13.72 5.34 14.58
N LEU A 222 13.05 5.06 15.71
CA LEU A 222 12.14 5.99 16.37
C LEU A 222 12.91 7.05 17.18
N ALA A 223 14.08 6.68 17.70
CA ALA A 223 15.05 7.61 18.27
C ALA A 223 15.86 8.33 17.17
N GLY A 224 16.52 9.44 17.51
CA GLY A 224 17.42 10.15 16.59
C GLY A 224 17.03 11.58 16.23
N GLY A 225 15.99 12.14 16.84
CA GLY A 225 15.56 13.52 16.61
C GLY A 225 14.77 13.70 15.31
N GLN A 226 14.82 14.91 14.74
CA GLN A 226 13.99 15.30 13.59
C GLN A 226 14.48 14.75 12.25
N VAL A 227 15.77 14.45 12.09
CA VAL A 227 16.29 13.76 10.90
C VAL A 227 16.37 12.28 11.23
N ILE A 228 15.65 11.44 10.50
CA ILE A 228 15.62 10.00 10.78
C ILE A 228 16.90 9.38 10.17
N PRO A 229 17.77 8.76 10.98
CA PRO A 229 18.95 8.06 10.48
C PRO A 229 18.57 6.68 9.95
N GLY A 230 17.67 6.62 8.97
CA GLY A 230 17.13 5.38 8.45
C GLY A 230 18.15 4.58 7.63
N VAL A 231 18.05 3.26 7.69
CA VAL A 231 18.88 2.33 6.89
C VAL A 231 18.05 1.81 5.74
N VAL A 232 18.51 2.02 4.51
CA VAL A 232 17.85 1.55 3.29
C VAL A 232 18.66 0.40 2.69
N LYS A 233 18.01 -0.72 2.37
CA LYS A 233 18.66 -1.90 1.77
C LYS A 233 17.94 -2.34 0.50
N GLU A 234 18.69 -2.62 -0.55
CA GLU A 234 18.13 -3.22 -1.77
C GLU A 234 17.74 -4.67 -1.50
N VAL A 235 16.52 -5.04 -1.86
CA VAL A 235 15.97 -6.39 -1.74
C VAL A 235 15.98 -7.09 -3.11
N ARG A 236 15.54 -6.38 -4.16
CA ARG A 236 15.60 -6.82 -5.56
C ARG A 236 15.91 -5.64 -6.47
N GLY A 237 16.75 -5.87 -7.48
CA GLY A 237 17.20 -4.83 -8.41
C GLY A 237 16.29 -4.58 -9.62
N SER A 238 15.25 -5.39 -9.84
CA SER A 238 14.30 -5.23 -10.97
C SER A 238 13.03 -6.05 -10.75
N THR A 239 12.06 -5.93 -11.68
CA THR A 239 10.77 -6.64 -11.81
C THR A 239 9.62 -6.20 -10.90
N TRP A 240 9.77 -5.10 -10.16
CA TRP A 240 8.74 -4.58 -9.26
C TRP A 240 8.06 -3.29 -9.77
N GLN A 241 8.35 -2.86 -11.01
CA GLN A 241 7.88 -1.56 -11.53
C GLN A 241 6.37 -1.52 -11.75
N GLY A 242 5.72 -2.67 -11.95
CA GLY A 242 4.29 -2.75 -12.26
C GLY A 242 3.38 -2.71 -11.04
N PHE A 243 3.91 -2.52 -9.82
CA PHE A 243 3.09 -2.53 -8.61
C PHE A 243 2.94 -1.11 -8.03
N GLU A 244 1.72 -0.59 -8.04
CA GLU A 244 1.32 0.73 -7.53
C GLU A 244 0.75 0.67 -6.10
N SER A 245 0.45 -0.52 -5.59
CA SER A 245 -0.03 -0.68 -4.20
C SER A 245 0.50 -1.97 -3.59
N LEU A 246 0.83 -1.88 -2.30
CA LEU A 246 1.34 -2.99 -1.51
C LEU A 246 0.50 -3.08 -0.24
N VAL A 247 0.14 -4.30 0.16
CA VAL A 247 -0.47 -4.58 1.46
C VAL A 247 0.32 -5.72 2.08
N ALA A 248 0.74 -5.56 3.34
CA ALA A 248 1.53 -6.54 4.06
C ALA A 248 0.80 -7.02 5.31
N ALA A 249 0.89 -8.33 5.59
CA ALA A 249 0.42 -8.95 6.83
C ALA A 249 1.53 -9.82 7.42
N PRO A 250 1.57 -10.01 8.76
CA PRO A 250 2.54 -10.90 9.37
C PRO A 250 2.33 -12.34 8.88
N CYS A 251 3.42 -13.07 8.68
CA CYS A 251 3.35 -14.49 8.34
C CYS A 251 4.58 -15.25 8.84
N GLY A 252 4.44 -15.96 9.97
CA GLY A 252 5.58 -16.57 10.66
C GLY A 252 6.63 -15.51 11.02
N ASP A 253 7.88 -15.75 10.61
CA ASP A 253 9.01 -14.83 10.78
C ASP A 253 9.16 -13.83 9.61
N GLY A 254 8.17 -13.75 8.73
CA GLY A 254 8.18 -12.94 7.52
C GLY A 254 6.87 -12.18 7.28
N THR A 255 6.60 -11.90 6.02
CA THR A 255 5.47 -11.11 5.55
C THR A 255 4.76 -11.81 4.41
N LEU A 256 3.43 -11.92 4.51
CA LEU A 256 2.57 -12.18 3.36
C LEU A 256 2.29 -10.83 2.68
N LEU A 257 2.74 -10.68 1.45
CA LEU A 257 2.65 -9.44 0.69
C LEU A 257 1.69 -9.62 -0.49
N LEU A 258 0.69 -8.75 -0.58
CA LEU A 258 -0.11 -8.55 -1.77
C LEU A 258 0.45 -7.34 -2.53
N ALA A 259 0.94 -7.56 -3.74
CA ALA A 259 1.37 -6.51 -4.65
C ALA A 259 0.35 -6.34 -5.77
N ILE A 260 -0.16 -5.13 -5.96
CA ILE A 260 -1.26 -4.81 -6.87
C ILE A 260 -0.72 -3.97 -8.02
N ASP A 261 -0.93 -4.50 -9.22
CA ASP A 261 -0.79 -3.82 -10.49
C ASP A 261 -2.14 -3.21 -10.87
N LYS A 262 -2.22 -1.88 -10.77
CA LYS A 262 -3.43 -1.10 -11.05
C LYS A 262 -3.69 -0.97 -12.55
N ASP A 263 -2.66 -1.05 -13.39
CA ASP A 263 -2.82 -0.96 -14.85
C ASP A 263 -3.51 -2.20 -15.40
N SER A 264 -3.19 -3.38 -14.86
CA SER A 264 -3.82 -4.65 -15.23
C SER A 264 -4.92 -5.13 -14.27
N ALA A 265 -5.26 -4.31 -13.27
CA ALA A 265 -6.21 -4.62 -12.19
C ALA A 265 -5.96 -5.99 -11.52
N SER A 266 -4.69 -6.38 -11.41
CA SER A 266 -4.25 -7.71 -10.96
C SER A 266 -3.46 -7.62 -9.67
N GLY A 267 -3.63 -8.62 -8.79
CA GLY A 267 -2.87 -8.75 -7.56
C GLY A 267 -2.03 -10.02 -7.56
N TYR A 268 -0.85 -9.96 -6.95
CA TYR A 268 0.06 -11.10 -6.82
C TYR A 268 0.49 -11.26 -5.38
N LEU A 269 0.49 -12.49 -4.89
CA LEU A 269 0.89 -12.80 -3.53
C LEU A 269 2.33 -13.30 -3.49
N TYR A 270 3.03 -12.87 -2.45
CA TYR A 270 4.40 -13.26 -2.18
C TYR A 270 4.55 -13.58 -0.71
N HIS A 271 5.30 -14.63 -0.41
CA HIS A 271 5.91 -14.79 0.90
C HIS A 271 7.28 -14.11 0.88
N VAL A 272 7.42 -13.02 1.62
CA VAL A 272 8.68 -12.32 1.82
C VAL A 272 9.24 -12.77 3.17
N GLY A 273 10.40 -13.43 3.17
CA GLY A 273 11.06 -13.80 4.41
C GLY A 273 11.56 -12.59 5.19
N HIS A 274 12.22 -12.84 6.31
CA HIS A 274 12.87 -11.81 7.10
C HIS A 274 13.80 -10.93 6.25
N ALA A 275 13.57 -9.62 6.26
CA ALA A 275 14.23 -8.70 5.35
C ALA A 275 15.70 -8.52 5.71
N ASN A 276 16.59 -8.96 4.82
CA ASN A 276 18.04 -8.84 4.99
C ASN A 276 18.73 -8.43 3.68
N GLY A 277 18.25 -7.35 3.07
CA GLY A 277 18.74 -6.86 1.79
C GLY A 277 18.57 -7.91 0.68
N THR A 278 19.59 -8.12 -0.14
CA THR A 278 19.52 -9.06 -1.28
C THR A 278 19.38 -10.53 -0.85
N ALA A 279 19.70 -10.86 0.41
CA ALA A 279 19.50 -12.19 0.97
C ALA A 279 18.04 -12.49 1.38
N THR A 280 17.15 -11.50 1.32
CA THR A 280 15.73 -11.69 1.62
C THR A 280 15.13 -12.71 0.64
N THR A 281 14.52 -13.77 1.17
CA THR A 281 13.79 -14.74 0.35
C THR A 281 12.47 -14.12 -0.09
N ILE A 282 12.13 -14.29 -1.37
CA ILE A 282 10.83 -13.89 -1.92
C ILE A 282 10.32 -15.05 -2.74
N ALA A 283 9.25 -15.68 -2.27
CA ALA A 283 8.57 -16.75 -2.97
C ALA A 283 7.27 -16.20 -3.56
N SER A 284 7.09 -16.34 -4.87
CA SER A 284 5.80 -16.04 -5.49
C SER A 284 4.80 -17.13 -5.13
N LEU A 285 3.63 -16.73 -4.69
CA LEU A 285 2.49 -17.59 -4.38
C LEU A 285 1.45 -17.58 -5.52
N GLY A 286 1.72 -16.82 -6.60
CA GLY A 286 0.87 -16.71 -7.77
C GLY A 286 -0.04 -15.48 -7.76
N LYS A 287 -0.92 -15.43 -8.75
CA LYS A 287 -1.90 -14.36 -8.94
C LYS A 287 -3.05 -14.55 -7.94
N ALA A 288 -3.34 -13.52 -7.16
CA ALA A 288 -4.47 -13.51 -6.23
C ALA A 288 -5.79 -13.56 -7.00
N ALA A 289 -6.72 -14.41 -6.56
CA ALA A 289 -8.01 -14.58 -7.23
C ALA A 289 -8.91 -13.34 -7.12
N GLY A 290 -9.12 -12.61 -8.22
CA GLY A 290 -10.03 -11.46 -8.26
C GLY A 290 -9.50 -10.33 -9.13
N THR A 291 -10.17 -9.19 -9.04
CA THR A 291 -9.81 -7.94 -9.73
C THR A 291 -9.63 -6.83 -8.71
N PHE A 292 -8.61 -6.01 -8.92
CA PHE A 292 -8.19 -4.96 -8.01
C PHE A 292 -8.38 -3.58 -8.65
N THR A 293 -9.64 -3.14 -8.76
CA THR A 293 -10.03 -1.88 -9.40
C THR A 293 -10.29 -0.73 -8.43
N ASP A 294 -10.29 -1.00 -7.12
CA ASP A 294 -10.56 0.03 -6.12
C ASP A 294 -9.43 1.08 -6.05
N PRO A 295 -9.75 2.36 -5.80
CA PRO A 295 -8.77 3.45 -5.85
C PRO A 295 -7.68 3.34 -4.77
N THR A 296 -8.02 2.86 -3.57
CA THR A 296 -7.12 2.79 -2.42
C THR A 296 -7.19 1.41 -1.77
N TYR A 297 -6.03 0.91 -1.32
CA TYR A 297 -5.89 -0.35 -0.58
C TYR A 297 -5.13 -0.12 0.72
N PHE A 298 -5.46 -0.93 1.73
CA PHE A 298 -4.85 -0.88 3.05
C PHE A 298 -4.91 -2.27 3.73
N LEU A 299 -4.25 -2.42 4.88
CA LEU A 299 -4.38 -3.61 5.70
C LEU A 299 -5.55 -3.49 6.67
N TRP A 300 -6.42 -4.50 6.74
CA TRP A 300 -7.29 -4.72 7.89
C TRP A 300 -6.52 -5.42 9.01
N LYS A 301 -6.23 -4.70 10.10
CA LYS A 301 -5.50 -5.26 11.26
C LYS A 301 -6.42 -5.42 12.46
N ASN A 302 -6.52 -6.63 13.01
CA ASN A 302 -7.30 -6.82 14.24
C ASN A 302 -6.62 -6.06 15.41
N PHE A 303 -7.39 -5.48 16.34
CA PHE A 303 -6.88 -4.80 17.53
C PHE A 303 -5.94 -5.69 18.36
N THR A 304 -6.24 -6.99 18.44
CA THR A 304 -5.45 -8.02 19.14
C THR A 304 -4.60 -8.86 18.19
N GLY A 305 -4.57 -8.51 16.90
CA GLY A 305 -3.79 -9.21 15.89
C GLY A 305 -2.29 -9.03 16.08
N GLN A 306 -1.51 -9.97 15.57
CA GLN A 306 -0.06 -9.91 15.59
C GLN A 306 0.45 -8.62 14.93
N ASP A 307 1.48 -8.03 15.53
CA ASP A 307 2.23 -6.93 14.92
C ASP A 307 3.05 -7.42 13.72
N LEU A 308 3.30 -6.53 12.76
CA LEU A 308 4.15 -6.83 11.62
C LEU A 308 5.60 -7.06 12.10
N ASN A 309 6.25 -8.10 11.60
CA ASN A 309 7.55 -8.59 12.10
C ASN A 309 8.48 -9.08 10.95
N GLY A 310 8.37 -8.48 9.78
CA GLY A 310 9.12 -8.85 8.56
C GLY A 310 10.58 -8.41 8.51
N GLU A 311 11.10 -7.73 9.54
CA GLU A 311 12.52 -7.38 9.77
C GLU A 311 12.80 -7.36 11.27
#